data_AF-A0A453SE73-F1
#
_entry.id   AF-A0A453SE73-F1
#
_cell.length_a   1.000
_cell.length_b   1.000
_cell.length_c   1.000
_cell.angle_alpha   90.00
_cell.angle_beta   90.00
_cell.angle_gamma   90.00
#
_symmetry.space_group_name_H-M   'P 1'
#
loop_
_entity.id
_entity.type
_entity.pdbx_description
1 polymer ?
#
loop_
_entity_poly.entity_id
_entity_poly.type
_entity_poly.pdbx_seq_one_letter_code
_entity_poly.pdbx_strand_id
1 'polypeptide(L)'
;MKGASVPAVVGMPSPLFLWRFKAILFLLWGLCCCKIGWDSVMRMSADLRDLFLYEVFLYYNPLFLVALMIWLWGVNLWVFAQSSVNYVKVFDLAQTHLSHREIWRCATWLTLIVPTSMTAYLYLYSHGEVSLAASQPVLLYAILLIVLLSPFDMFYLSSRFYFLRTMLRIVLPLQAITFPDFFLADIFTSMSKVFSDLERSVCRMVNRQ
;
A
#
# COMPACT_ATOMS: atom_id res chain seq x y z
N MET A 1 34.15 46.10 -1.88
CA MET A 1 33.44 45.11 -1.04
C MET A 1 33.32 43.82 -1.86
N LYS A 2 34.03 42.76 -1.45
CA LYS A 2 34.10 41.48 -2.18
C LYS A 2 32.77 40.73 -2.01
N GLY A 3 32.16 40.33 -3.12
CA GLY A 3 30.95 39.50 -3.13
C GLY A 3 31.24 38.13 -2.52
N ALA A 4 30.43 37.74 -1.54
CA ALA A 4 30.48 36.41 -0.96
C ALA A 4 29.89 35.41 -1.95
N SER A 5 30.74 34.52 -2.46
CA SER A 5 30.34 33.33 -3.19
C SER A 5 29.64 32.36 -2.24
N VAL A 6 28.38 32.04 -2.51
CA VAL A 6 27.67 30.92 -1.89
C VAL A 6 28.46 29.63 -2.19
N PRO A 7 28.83 28.81 -1.19
CA PRO A 7 29.47 27.54 -1.47
C PRO A 7 28.44 26.63 -2.16
N ALA A 8 28.73 26.26 -3.40
CA ALA A 8 28.00 25.19 -4.08
C ALA A 8 28.12 23.93 -3.23
N VAL A 9 26.98 23.33 -2.87
CA VAL A 9 26.92 22.06 -2.14
C VAL A 9 27.55 20.98 -3.02
N VAL A 10 28.84 20.71 -2.80
CA VAL A 10 29.59 19.61 -3.42
C VAL A 10 29.04 18.30 -2.86
N GLY A 11 28.43 17.50 -3.73
CA GLY A 11 28.16 16.09 -3.43
C GLY A 11 26.72 15.59 -3.60
N MET A 12 25.75 16.40 -4.04
CA MET A 12 24.44 15.84 -4.41
C MET A 12 24.54 15.09 -5.75
N PRO A 13 24.33 13.77 -5.78
CA PRO A 13 24.27 13.02 -7.04
C PRO A 13 23.17 13.58 -7.93
N SER A 14 23.41 13.58 -9.24
CA SER A 14 22.45 14.12 -10.21
C SER A 14 21.08 13.42 -10.08
N PRO A 15 19.96 14.13 -10.32
CA PRO A 15 18.62 13.54 -10.17
C PRO A 15 18.42 12.33 -11.10
N LEU A 16 19.04 12.34 -12.27
CA LEU A 16 19.07 11.20 -13.20
C LEU A 16 19.82 10.00 -12.62
N PHE A 17 20.96 10.23 -11.96
CA PHE A 17 21.70 9.16 -11.28
C PHE A 17 20.90 8.55 -10.14
N LEU A 18 20.27 9.37 -9.28
CA LEU A 18 19.43 8.90 -8.19
C LEU A 18 18.24 8.07 -8.68
N TRP A 19 17.59 8.49 -9.77
CA TRP A 19 16.48 7.74 -10.37
C TRP A 19 16.94 6.39 -10.92
N ARG A 20 18.05 6.37 -11.69
CA ARG A 20 18.63 5.12 -12.22
C ARG A 20 19.05 4.17 -11.11
N PHE A 21 19.70 4.69 -10.07
CA PHE A 21 20.13 3.90 -8.92
C PHE A 21 18.94 3.27 -8.20
N LYS A 22 17.87 4.04 -7.93
CA LYS A 22 16.62 3.52 -7.35
C LYS A 22 15.97 2.46 -8.21
N ALA A 23 15.95 2.64 -9.54
CA ALA A 23 15.39 1.67 -10.46
C ALA A 23 16.18 0.35 -10.44
N ILE A 24 17.52 0.42 -10.41
CA ILE A 24 18.37 -0.78 -10.28
C ILE A 24 18.11 -1.50 -8.96
N LEU A 25 18.04 -0.76 -7.84
CA LEU A 25 17.72 -1.37 -6.54
C LEU A 25 16.35 -2.06 -6.55
N PHE A 26 15.34 -1.45 -7.17
CA PHE A 26 14.01 -2.04 -7.31
C PHE A 26 14.04 -3.34 -8.14
N LEU A 27 14.78 -3.35 -9.25
CA LEU A 27 14.96 -4.55 -10.08
C LEU A 27 15.70 -5.66 -9.33
N LEU A 28 16.79 -5.33 -8.62
CA LEU A 28 17.53 -6.29 -7.80
C LEU A 28 16.67 -6.87 -6.68
N TRP A 29 15.89 -6.04 -6.01
CA TRP A 29 14.93 -6.47 -4.99
C TRP A 29 13.88 -7.42 -5.59
N GLY A 30 13.31 -7.09 -6.76
CA GLY A 30 12.35 -7.93 -7.46
C GLY A 30 12.94 -9.29 -7.86
N LEU A 31 14.15 -9.31 -8.41
CA LEU A 31 14.87 -10.55 -8.74
C LEU A 31 15.15 -11.40 -7.49
N CYS A 32 15.50 -10.77 -6.38
CA CYS A 32 15.71 -11.45 -5.10
C CYS A 32 14.41 -12.10 -4.60
N CYS A 33 13.29 -11.36 -4.63
CA CYS A 33 11.98 -11.89 -4.25
C CYS A 33 11.56 -13.06 -5.13
N CYS A 34 11.73 -12.94 -6.45
CA CYS A 34 11.44 -14.01 -7.40
C CYS A 34 12.31 -15.25 -7.14
N LYS A 35 13.61 -15.07 -6.89
CA LYS A 35 14.51 -16.18 -6.58
C LYS A 35 14.09 -16.90 -5.30
N ILE A 36 13.88 -16.16 -4.21
CA ILE A 36 13.49 -16.76 -2.92
C ILE A 36 12.13 -17.45 -3.04
N GLY A 37 11.17 -16.83 -3.72
CA GLY A 37 9.85 -17.42 -3.97
C GLY A 37 9.97 -18.72 -4.76
N TRP A 38 10.78 -18.73 -5.84
CA TRP A 38 11.03 -19.92 -6.64
C TRP A 38 11.70 -21.05 -5.84
N ASP A 39 12.77 -20.74 -5.10
CA ASP A 39 13.50 -21.71 -4.28
C ASP A 39 12.60 -22.30 -3.18
N SER A 40 11.69 -21.48 -2.61
CA SER A 40 10.73 -21.91 -1.59
C SER A 40 9.66 -22.84 -2.19
N VAL A 41 9.13 -22.49 -3.37
CA VAL A 41 8.11 -23.29 -4.07
C VAL A 41 8.68 -24.62 -4.56
N MET A 42 9.91 -24.64 -5.06
CA MET A 42 10.57 -25.86 -5.54
C MET A 42 10.95 -26.85 -4.43
N ARG A 43 11.04 -26.38 -3.17
CA ARG A 43 11.26 -27.24 -2.00
C ARG A 43 10.01 -27.99 -1.55
N MET A 44 8.81 -27.54 -1.94
CA MET A 44 7.55 -28.14 -1.50
C MET A 44 7.14 -29.32 -2.39
N SER A 45 6.50 -30.32 -1.77
CA SER A 45 5.81 -31.38 -2.50
C SER A 45 4.59 -30.83 -3.24
N ALA A 46 4.18 -31.51 -4.33
CA ALA A 46 3.11 -31.04 -5.20
C ALA A 46 1.78 -30.83 -4.45
N ASP A 47 1.40 -31.76 -3.56
CA ASP A 47 0.15 -31.66 -2.80
C ASP A 47 0.13 -30.50 -1.80
N LEU A 48 1.29 -30.20 -1.18
CA LEU A 48 1.41 -29.07 -0.24
C LEU A 48 1.44 -27.72 -0.97
N ARG A 49 1.96 -27.72 -2.20
CA ARG A 49 2.16 -26.51 -3.01
C ARG A 49 0.84 -25.83 -3.37
N ASP A 50 -0.18 -26.60 -3.74
CA ASP A 50 -1.46 -26.03 -4.17
C ASP A 50 -2.25 -25.42 -3.00
N LEU A 51 -2.29 -26.12 -1.87
CA LEU A 51 -2.89 -25.60 -0.63
C LEU A 51 -2.21 -24.31 -0.17
N PHE A 52 -0.89 -24.29 -0.27
CA PHE A 52 -0.07 -23.17 0.13
C PHE A 52 -0.20 -21.96 -0.80
N LEU A 53 -0.15 -22.15 -2.12
CA LEU A 53 -0.36 -21.07 -3.07
C LEU A 53 -1.75 -20.46 -2.90
N TYR A 54 -2.75 -21.27 -2.56
CA TYR A 54 -4.08 -20.79 -2.20
C TYR A 54 -4.06 -19.93 -0.93
N GLU A 55 -3.34 -20.34 0.12
CA GLU A 55 -3.17 -19.53 1.34
C GLU A 55 -2.47 -18.20 1.08
N VAL A 56 -1.37 -18.22 0.35
CA VAL A 56 -0.63 -17.02 -0.02
C VAL A 56 -1.52 -16.07 -0.82
N PHE A 57 -2.26 -16.60 -1.80
CA PHE A 57 -3.20 -15.82 -2.58
C PHE A 57 -4.29 -15.22 -1.68
N LEU A 58 -4.89 -16.02 -0.79
CA LEU A 58 -5.93 -15.56 0.12
C LEU A 58 -5.45 -14.41 1.03
N TYR A 59 -4.24 -14.50 1.59
CA TYR A 59 -3.71 -13.49 2.51
C TYR A 59 -3.24 -12.21 1.81
N TYR A 60 -2.58 -12.32 0.66
CA TYR A 60 -1.90 -11.17 0.05
C TYR A 60 -2.67 -10.52 -1.11
N ASN A 61 -3.58 -11.25 -1.78
CA ASN A 61 -4.38 -10.70 -2.89
C ASN A 61 -5.15 -9.42 -2.51
N PRO A 62 -5.83 -9.33 -1.35
CA PRO A 62 -6.51 -8.10 -0.97
C PRO A 62 -5.56 -6.89 -0.87
N LEU A 63 -4.37 -7.09 -0.29
CA LEU A 63 -3.38 -6.03 -0.11
C LEU A 63 -2.78 -5.57 -1.44
N PHE A 64 -2.55 -6.48 -2.38
CA PHE A 64 -2.12 -6.14 -3.74
C PHE A 64 -3.16 -5.27 -4.46
N LEU A 65 -4.43 -5.64 -4.37
CA LEU A 65 -5.51 -4.90 -5.02
C LEU A 65 -5.75 -3.53 -4.35
N VAL A 66 -5.59 -3.43 -3.02
CA VAL A 66 -5.58 -2.14 -2.32
C VAL A 66 -4.41 -1.27 -2.78
N ALA A 67 -3.21 -1.82 -2.92
CA ALA A 67 -2.05 -1.07 -3.42
C ALA A 67 -2.29 -0.57 -4.86
N LEU A 68 -2.88 -1.40 -5.72
CA LEU A 68 -3.27 -1.02 -7.08
C LEU A 68 -4.31 0.12 -7.07
N MET A 69 -5.32 0.05 -6.20
CA MET A 69 -6.32 1.12 -6.06
C MET A 69 -5.66 2.45 -5.68
N ILE A 70 -4.69 2.46 -4.76
CA ILE A 70 -3.97 3.67 -4.37
C ILE A 70 -3.12 4.21 -5.53
N TRP A 71 -2.52 3.33 -6.34
CA TRP A 71 -1.84 3.73 -7.59
C TRP A 71 -2.79 4.43 -8.55
N LEU A 72 -3.94 3.83 -8.82
CA LEU A 72 -4.98 4.40 -9.70
C LEU A 72 -5.52 5.72 -9.16
N TRP A 73 -5.69 5.83 -7.84
CA TRP A 73 -6.05 7.08 -7.19
C TRP A 73 -5.02 8.19 -7.44
N GLY A 74 -3.73 7.87 -7.31
CA GLY A 74 -2.67 8.81 -7.64
C GLY A 74 -2.67 9.22 -9.12
N VAL A 75 -2.98 8.30 -10.04
CA VAL A 75 -3.17 8.60 -11.47
C VAL A 75 -4.36 9.54 -11.69
N ASN A 76 -5.49 9.30 -11.05
CA ASN A 76 -6.66 10.17 -11.15
C ASN A 76 -6.35 11.61 -10.70
N LEU A 77 -5.67 11.78 -9.57
CA LEU A 77 -5.24 13.10 -9.10
C LEU A 77 -4.23 13.77 -10.01
N TRP A 78 -3.34 12.98 -10.64
CA TRP A 78 -2.43 13.51 -11.65
C TRP A 78 -3.18 14.00 -12.89
N VAL A 79 -4.17 13.24 -13.38
CA VAL A 79 -5.03 13.66 -14.50
C VAL A 79 -5.80 14.94 -14.14
N PHE A 80 -6.40 15.01 -12.94
CA PHE A 80 -7.10 16.23 -12.49
C PHE A 80 -6.19 17.45 -12.42
N ALA A 81 -4.93 17.26 -11.97
CA ALA A 81 -3.94 18.33 -11.96
C ALA A 81 -3.57 18.80 -13.38
N GLN A 82 -3.47 17.90 -14.36
CA GLN A 82 -3.21 18.25 -15.75
C GLN A 82 -4.40 18.95 -16.42
N SER A 83 -5.62 18.48 -16.14
CA SER A 83 -6.87 19.06 -16.66
C SER A 83 -7.26 20.39 -15.99
N SER A 84 -6.41 20.94 -15.11
CA SER A 84 -6.67 22.20 -14.37
C SER A 84 -7.96 22.19 -13.53
N VAL A 85 -8.44 21.01 -13.13
CA VAL A 85 -9.60 20.87 -12.25
C VAL A 85 -9.17 21.16 -10.82
N ASN A 86 -9.85 22.09 -10.14
CA ASN A 86 -9.57 22.39 -8.74
C ASN A 86 -10.16 21.31 -7.82
N TYR A 87 -9.51 20.15 -7.79
CA TYR A 87 -9.93 19.00 -6.98
C TYR A 87 -9.92 19.31 -5.47
N VAL A 88 -9.12 20.27 -5.02
CA VAL A 88 -9.13 20.73 -3.61
C VAL A 88 -10.50 21.29 -3.22
N LYS A 89 -11.10 22.11 -4.09
CA LYS A 89 -12.46 22.62 -3.88
C LYS A 89 -13.53 21.56 -4.08
N VAL A 90 -13.40 20.71 -5.10
CA VAL A 90 -14.38 19.66 -5.40
C VAL A 90 -14.50 18.65 -4.26
N PHE A 91 -13.37 18.28 -3.66
CA PHE A 91 -13.33 17.31 -2.57
C PHE A 91 -13.35 17.94 -1.17
N ASP A 92 -13.45 19.27 -1.07
CA ASP A 92 -13.38 20.03 0.20
C ASP A 92 -12.18 19.60 1.08
N LEU A 93 -11.01 19.53 0.44
CA LEU A 93 -9.77 19.06 1.07
C LEU A 93 -9.14 20.17 1.91
N ALA A 94 -8.54 19.78 3.04
CA ALA A 94 -7.76 20.70 3.88
C ALA A 94 -6.55 21.28 3.11
N GLN A 95 -6.03 22.42 3.56
CA GLN A 95 -4.85 23.06 2.96
C GLN A 95 -3.61 22.14 2.95
N THR A 96 -3.51 21.22 3.92
CA THR A 96 -2.48 20.18 4.05
C THR A 96 -2.86 18.86 3.35
N HIS A 97 -3.42 18.94 2.14
CA HIS A 97 -3.79 17.74 1.37
C HIS A 97 -2.57 17.02 0.79
N LEU A 98 -2.66 15.70 0.64
CA LEU A 98 -1.62 14.97 -0.10
C LEU A 98 -1.68 15.31 -1.58
N SER A 99 -0.50 15.59 -2.12
CA SER A 99 -0.28 15.64 -3.55
C SER A 99 -0.27 14.24 -4.18
N HIS A 100 -0.52 14.17 -5.50
CA HIS A 100 -0.40 12.92 -6.28
C HIS A 100 0.97 12.23 -6.09
N ARG A 101 2.04 13.01 -5.91
CA ARG A 101 3.40 12.48 -5.69
C ARG A 101 3.53 11.75 -4.36
N GLU A 102 2.91 12.25 -3.31
CA GLU A 102 2.95 11.63 -1.97
C GLU A 102 2.11 10.36 -1.96
N ILE A 103 0.97 10.36 -2.65
CA ILE A 103 0.14 9.16 -2.83
C ILE A 103 0.91 8.07 -3.58
N TRP A 104 1.61 8.42 -4.66
CA TRP A 104 2.48 7.46 -5.35
C TRP A 104 3.65 6.98 -4.50
N ARG A 105 4.20 7.80 -3.59
CA ARG A 105 5.20 7.34 -2.62
C ARG A 105 4.59 6.30 -1.67
N CYS A 106 3.40 6.54 -1.12
CA CYS A 106 2.68 5.58 -0.29
C CYS A 106 2.39 4.28 -1.05
N ALA A 107 1.91 4.39 -2.29
CA ALA A 107 1.66 3.25 -3.16
C ALA A 107 2.94 2.43 -3.42
N THR A 108 4.07 3.12 -3.66
CA THR A 108 5.39 2.48 -3.84
C THR A 108 5.81 1.70 -2.60
N TRP A 109 5.68 2.28 -1.40
CA TRP A 109 6.00 1.60 -0.14
C TRP A 109 5.13 0.36 0.08
N LEU A 110 3.82 0.45 -0.18
CA LEU A 110 2.93 -0.70 -0.11
C LEU A 110 3.33 -1.80 -1.10
N THR A 111 3.64 -1.45 -2.35
CA THR A 111 4.13 -2.40 -3.35
C THR A 111 5.50 -2.99 -3.07
N LEU A 112 6.26 -2.44 -2.11
CA LEU A 112 7.52 -3.03 -1.63
C LEU A 112 7.29 -3.93 -0.40
N ILE A 113 6.51 -3.45 0.57
CA ILE A 113 6.30 -4.15 1.84
C ILE A 113 5.48 -5.42 1.63
N VAL A 114 4.40 -5.37 0.81
CA VAL A 114 3.49 -6.50 0.61
C VAL A 114 4.22 -7.70 -0.04
N PRO A 115 4.96 -7.56 -1.16
CA PRO A 115 5.70 -8.69 -1.74
C PRO A 115 6.88 -9.14 -0.88
N THR A 116 7.50 -8.24 -0.12
CA THR A 116 8.57 -8.62 0.82
C THR A 116 8.02 -9.52 1.92
N SER A 117 6.88 -9.13 2.52
CA SER A 117 6.18 -9.96 3.52
C SER A 117 5.72 -11.29 2.93
N MET A 118 5.19 -11.27 1.71
CA MET A 118 4.82 -12.50 0.99
C MET A 118 6.03 -13.41 0.82
N THR A 119 7.16 -12.88 0.36
CA THR A 119 8.41 -13.65 0.18
C THR A 119 8.94 -14.19 1.51
N ALA A 120 8.86 -13.42 2.59
CA ALA A 120 9.24 -13.86 3.93
C ALA A 120 8.33 -15.00 4.44
N TYR A 121 7.02 -14.88 4.22
CA TYR A 121 6.07 -15.97 4.48
C TYR A 121 6.43 -17.22 3.68
N LEU A 122 6.76 -17.07 2.38
CA LEU A 122 7.15 -18.19 1.53
C LEU A 122 8.39 -18.92 2.07
N TYR A 123 9.40 -18.12 2.44
CA TYR A 123 10.66 -18.61 2.97
C TYR A 123 10.48 -19.36 4.29
N LEU A 124 9.82 -18.75 5.28
CA LEU A 124 9.64 -19.34 6.61
C LEU A 124 8.84 -20.64 6.57
N TYR A 125 7.78 -20.66 5.76
CA TYR A 125 6.96 -21.85 5.61
C TYR A 125 7.75 -23.01 4.98
N SER A 126 8.56 -22.74 3.94
CA SER A 126 9.37 -23.78 3.29
C SER A 126 10.46 -24.38 4.20
N HIS A 127 10.84 -23.67 5.26
CA HIS A 127 11.79 -24.15 6.28
C HIS A 127 11.11 -24.88 7.45
N GLY A 128 9.78 -25.06 7.40
CA GLY A 128 9.01 -25.76 8.42
C GLY A 128 8.58 -24.91 9.61
N GLU A 129 8.86 -23.60 9.60
CA GLU A 129 8.47 -22.67 10.68
C GLU A 129 7.05 -22.12 10.47
N VAL A 130 6.06 -23.01 10.51
CA VAL A 130 4.66 -22.69 10.18
C VAL A 130 4.06 -21.62 11.11
N SER A 131 4.44 -21.61 12.40
CA SER A 131 3.96 -20.63 13.38
C SER A 131 4.47 -19.21 13.08
N LEU A 132 5.74 -19.08 12.73
CA LEU A 132 6.36 -17.81 12.34
C LEU A 132 5.85 -17.34 10.98
N ALA A 133 5.66 -18.27 10.03
CA ALA A 133 5.03 -17.96 8.76
C ALA A 133 3.61 -17.38 8.96
N ALA A 134 2.74 -18.03 9.73
CA ALA A 134 1.38 -17.53 10.00
C ALA A 134 1.35 -16.14 10.65
N SER A 135 2.39 -15.77 11.41
CA SER A 135 2.48 -14.46 12.06
C SER A 135 2.77 -13.31 11.09
N GLN A 136 3.41 -13.58 9.94
CA GLN A 136 3.78 -12.55 8.96
C GLN A 136 2.59 -11.75 8.42
N PRO A 137 1.56 -12.37 7.80
CA PRO A 137 0.41 -11.64 7.31
C PRO A 137 -0.33 -10.91 8.44
N VAL A 138 -0.51 -11.56 9.61
CA VAL A 138 -1.17 -10.95 10.78
C VAL A 138 -0.47 -9.66 11.19
N LEU A 139 0.85 -9.68 11.30
CA LEU A 139 1.66 -8.52 11.64
C LEU A 139 1.56 -7.42 10.58
N LEU A 140 1.57 -7.78 9.29
CA LEU A 140 1.39 -6.83 8.20
C LEU A 140 0.02 -6.12 8.28
N TYR A 141 -1.06 -6.88 8.42
CA TYR A 141 -2.41 -6.34 8.56
C TYR A 141 -2.55 -5.46 9.80
N ALA A 142 -2.01 -5.90 10.94
CA ALA A 142 -2.02 -5.13 12.18
C ALA A 142 -1.25 -3.81 12.03
N ILE A 143 -0.05 -3.82 11.44
CA ILE A 143 0.74 -2.61 11.20
C ILE A 143 -0.01 -1.64 10.29
N LEU A 144 -0.60 -2.11 9.18
CA LEU A 144 -1.38 -1.26 8.28
C LEU A 144 -2.58 -0.62 8.98
N LEU A 145 -3.28 -1.37 9.82
CA LEU A 145 -4.42 -0.88 10.60
C LEU A 145 -4.00 0.12 11.68
N ILE A 146 -2.89 -0.15 12.39
CA ILE A 146 -2.31 0.78 13.37
C ILE A 146 -1.87 2.06 12.67
N VAL A 147 -1.19 1.97 11.52
CA VAL A 147 -0.79 3.15 10.74
C VAL A 147 -2.02 3.92 10.27
N LEU A 148 -3.10 3.26 9.85
CA LEU A 148 -4.31 3.94 9.41
C LEU A 148 -5.05 4.66 10.55
N LEU A 149 -5.17 4.03 11.71
CA LEU A 149 -5.93 4.54 12.87
C LEU A 149 -5.11 5.41 13.82
N SER A 150 -3.78 5.39 13.72
CA SER A 150 -2.93 6.06 14.70
C SER A 150 -3.14 7.58 14.71
N PRO A 151 -3.31 8.20 15.90
CA PRO A 151 -3.51 9.63 16.04
C PRO A 151 -2.19 10.43 15.95
N PHE A 152 -1.04 9.77 15.82
CA PHE A 152 0.27 10.42 15.73
C PHE A 152 0.48 11.06 14.36
N ASP A 153 1.25 12.15 14.29
CA ASP A 153 1.65 12.82 13.03
C ASP A 153 2.56 11.99 12.11
N MET A 154 2.75 10.70 12.40
CA MET A 154 3.43 9.77 11.52
C MET A 154 2.52 9.43 10.33
N PHE A 155 2.97 9.71 9.10
CA PHE A 155 2.26 9.42 7.83
C PHE A 155 0.98 10.25 7.58
N TYR A 156 1.12 11.57 7.40
CA TYR A 156 0.08 12.45 6.84
C TYR A 156 -1.28 12.40 7.56
N LEU A 157 -1.32 12.90 8.79
CA LEU A 157 -2.47 12.88 9.68
C LEU A 157 -3.76 13.45 9.05
N SER A 158 -3.68 14.60 8.38
CA SER A 158 -4.86 15.27 7.81
C SER A 158 -5.61 14.40 6.81
N SER A 159 -4.91 13.62 5.99
CA SER A 159 -5.56 12.76 4.99
C SER A 159 -6.13 11.48 5.57
N ARG A 160 -5.52 10.92 6.62
CA ARG A 160 -6.08 9.74 7.30
C ARG A 160 -7.38 10.09 8.01
N PHE A 161 -7.41 11.20 8.74
CA PHE A 161 -8.64 11.69 9.36
C PHE A 161 -9.70 12.06 8.34
N TYR A 162 -9.32 12.68 7.22
CA TYR A 162 -10.25 12.93 6.12
C TYR A 162 -10.87 11.61 5.60
N PHE A 163 -10.03 10.61 5.29
CA PHE A 163 -10.50 9.31 4.81
C PHE A 163 -11.40 8.62 5.85
N LEU A 164 -10.97 8.51 7.10
CA LEU A 164 -11.74 7.86 8.18
C LEU A 164 -13.07 8.58 8.48
N ARG A 165 -13.09 9.91 8.39
CA ARG A 165 -14.33 10.68 8.56
C ARG A 165 -15.29 10.44 7.40
N THR A 166 -14.81 10.45 6.16
CA THR A 166 -15.62 10.14 4.97
C THR A 166 -16.16 8.71 5.04
N MET A 167 -15.34 7.75 5.47
CA MET A 167 -15.75 6.37 5.76
C MET A 167 -16.91 6.30 6.76
N LEU A 168 -16.77 6.99 7.89
CA LEU A 168 -17.79 7.01 8.93
C LEU A 168 -19.10 7.63 8.42
N ARG A 169 -19.04 8.69 7.62
CA ARG A 169 -20.23 9.31 7.00
C ARG A 169 -20.93 8.39 6.00
N ILE A 170 -20.19 7.58 5.25
CA ILE A 170 -20.76 6.59 4.32
C ILE A 170 -21.49 5.49 5.10
N VAL A 171 -20.90 4.98 6.18
CA VAL A 171 -21.51 3.92 7.01
C VAL A 171 -22.70 4.45 7.82
N LEU A 172 -22.62 5.69 8.32
CA LEU A 172 -23.66 6.35 9.10
C LEU A 172 -24.09 7.66 8.41
N PRO A 173 -25.03 7.60 7.45
CA PRO A 173 -25.47 8.76 6.67
C PRO A 173 -26.44 9.65 7.47
N LEU A 174 -25.99 10.17 8.61
CA LEU A 174 -26.76 11.05 9.51
C LEU A 174 -26.70 12.53 9.09
N GLN A 175 -25.95 12.85 8.04
CA GLN A 175 -25.67 14.20 7.56
C GLN A 175 -25.95 14.29 6.04
N ALA A 176 -26.06 15.52 5.52
CA ALA A 176 -26.18 15.73 4.09
C ALA A 176 -24.98 15.12 3.34
N ILE A 177 -25.28 14.32 2.33
CA ILE A 177 -24.27 13.61 1.52
C ILE A 177 -23.49 14.63 0.70
N THR A 178 -22.17 14.62 0.83
CA THR A 178 -21.29 15.48 0.04
C THR A 178 -20.73 14.72 -1.17
N PHE A 179 -20.22 15.44 -2.18
CA PHE A 179 -19.61 14.82 -3.35
C PHE A 179 -18.47 13.82 -3.00
N PRO A 180 -17.55 14.13 -2.06
CA PRO A 180 -16.57 13.15 -1.57
C PRO A 180 -17.16 11.83 -1.11
N ASP A 181 -18.29 11.87 -0.39
CA ASP A 181 -18.92 10.68 0.17
C ASP A 181 -19.46 9.79 -0.96
N PHE A 182 -20.11 10.40 -1.95
CA PHE A 182 -20.60 9.69 -3.15
C PHE A 182 -19.44 9.10 -3.97
N PHE A 183 -18.41 9.89 -4.26
CA PHE A 183 -17.29 9.46 -5.07
C PHE A 183 -16.50 8.31 -4.41
N LEU A 184 -16.28 8.39 -3.09
CA LEU A 184 -15.60 7.33 -2.35
C LEU A 184 -16.46 6.07 -2.23
N ALA A 185 -17.78 6.21 -2.10
CA ALA A 185 -18.70 5.08 -2.12
C ALA A 185 -18.67 4.33 -3.47
N ASP A 186 -18.55 5.03 -4.60
CA ASP A 186 -18.42 4.42 -5.93
C ASP A 186 -17.10 3.65 -6.11
N ILE A 187 -16.01 4.16 -5.53
CA ILE A 187 -14.74 3.40 -5.45
C ILE A 187 -14.95 2.12 -4.63
N PHE A 188 -15.74 2.20 -3.56
CA PHE A 188 -15.95 1.09 -2.64
C PHE A 188 -16.82 -0.03 -3.21
N THR A 189 -17.81 0.30 -4.05
CA THR A 189 -18.59 -0.72 -4.76
C THR A 189 -17.70 -1.53 -5.71
N SER A 190 -16.73 -0.87 -6.36
CA SER A 190 -15.70 -1.52 -7.17
C SER A 190 -14.72 -2.36 -6.33
N MET A 191 -14.63 -2.11 -5.02
CA MET A 191 -13.80 -2.86 -4.07
C MET A 191 -14.54 -3.95 -3.30
N SER A 192 -15.82 -4.18 -3.58
CA SER A 192 -16.66 -5.21 -2.93
C SER A 192 -15.99 -6.59 -2.87
N LYS A 193 -15.38 -7.03 -3.98
CA LYS A 193 -14.68 -8.31 -4.03
C LYS A 193 -13.44 -8.33 -3.12
N VAL A 194 -12.70 -7.23 -3.06
CA VAL A 194 -11.51 -7.10 -2.20
C VAL A 194 -11.90 -7.12 -0.73
N PHE A 195 -13.01 -6.48 -0.36
CA PHE A 195 -13.52 -6.56 1.01
C PHE A 195 -13.97 -7.97 1.39
N SER A 196 -14.58 -8.72 0.47
CA SER A 196 -14.93 -10.12 0.71
C SER A 196 -13.71 -11.03 0.88
N ASP A 197 -12.65 -10.82 0.09
CA ASP A 197 -11.41 -11.58 0.22
C ASP A 197 -10.64 -11.19 1.50
N LEU A 198 -10.72 -9.91 1.90
CA LEU A 198 -10.19 -9.40 3.16
C LEU A 198 -10.90 -10.03 4.37
N GLU A 199 -12.23 -10.11 4.34
CA GLU A 199 -13.00 -10.78 5.39
C GLU A 199 -12.55 -12.23 5.54
N ARG A 200 -12.47 -12.97 4.44
CA ARG A 200 -12.04 -14.38 4.44
C ARG A 200 -10.61 -14.55 4.96
N SER A 201 -9.70 -13.66 4.58
CA SER A 201 -8.31 -13.72 5.05
C SER A 201 -8.23 -13.47 6.57
N VAL A 202 -8.98 -12.49 7.09
CA VAL A 202 -9.07 -12.19 8.53
C VAL A 202 -9.71 -13.33 9.30
N CYS A 203 -10.84 -13.88 8.84
CA CYS A 203 -11.48 -15.03 9.47
C CYS A 203 -10.53 -16.23 9.58
N ARG A 204 -9.74 -16.49 8.53
CA ARG A 204 -8.76 -17.57 8.54
C ARG A 204 -7.63 -17.33 9.53
N MET A 205 -7.10 -16.10 9.58
CA MET A 205 -6.06 -15.71 10.54
C MET A 205 -6.52 -15.84 12.00
N VAL A 206 -7.78 -15.48 12.30
CA VAL A 206 -8.35 -15.54 13.65
C VAL A 206 -8.68 -16.97 14.06
N ASN A 207 -9.34 -17.74 13.18
CA ASN A 207 -9.85 -19.06 13.53
C ASN A 207 -8.84 -20.20 13.34
N ARG A 208 -7.68 -19.96 12.72
CA ARG A 208 -6.63 -20.97 12.45
C ARG A 208 -7.17 -22.28 11.81
N GLN A 209 -8.16 -22.16 10.93
CA GLN A 209 -8.73 -23.26 10.13
C GLN A 209 -8.08 -23.29 8.75
#